data_AF-A0AAN6YM78-F1
#
_entry.id   AF-A0AAN6YM78-F1
#
_cell.length_a   1.000
_cell.length_b   1.000
_cell.length_c   1.000
_cell.angle_alpha   90.00
_cell.angle_beta   90.00
_cell.angle_gamma   90.00
#
_symmetry.space_group_name_H-M   'P 1'
#
loop_
_entity.id
_entity.type
_entity.pdbx_description
1 polymer ?
#
loop_
_entity_poly.entity_id
_entity_poly.type
_entity_poly.pdbx_seq_one_letter_code
_entity_poly.pdbx_strand_id
1 'polypeptide(L)'
;MADVYCHDTGGFRLTKHLPNDATSEIPPYAILSHTWGDGEVLFRDLADGTAKNKAGYAKIRFCGDQAERDGLKYFWVDTCCIDKSDAAELQHGLNSMFQWYRAAAKCCVYLAEVSTRKRDADGSSKWDLNLRDFRWFTRGWTLQELIAPAIVEFFSKKGERLGDKKSLEREIHNITGIPPKSPAREPLVRFQRR
;
A
#
# COMPACT_ATOMS: atom_id res chain seq x y z
N MET A 1 4.32 -14.03 -11.25
CA MET A 1 2.88 -13.90 -10.91
C MET A 1 2.82 -13.39 -9.48
N ALA A 2 1.84 -12.58 -9.12
CA ALA A 2 1.60 -12.17 -7.74
C ALA A 2 0.12 -12.39 -7.43
N ASP A 3 -0.15 -12.79 -6.20
CA ASP A 3 -1.52 -13.09 -5.78
C ASP A 3 -2.18 -11.87 -5.16
N VAL A 4 -3.51 -11.80 -5.21
CA VAL A 4 -4.31 -10.81 -4.49
C VAL A 4 -5.25 -11.49 -3.51
N TYR A 5 -5.55 -10.81 -2.41
CA TYR A 5 -6.47 -11.30 -1.41
C TYR A 5 -7.86 -10.74 -1.64
N CYS A 6 -8.88 -11.52 -1.32
CA CYS A 6 -10.25 -11.04 -1.20
C CYS A 6 -10.77 -11.18 0.23
N HIS A 7 -11.66 -10.28 0.63
CA HIS A 7 -12.44 -10.44 1.85
C HIS A 7 -13.51 -11.52 1.60
N ASP A 8 -13.56 -12.53 2.46
CA ASP A 8 -14.55 -13.61 2.42
C ASP A 8 -15.18 -13.76 3.82
N THR A 9 -16.36 -14.37 3.91
CA THR A 9 -17.07 -14.55 5.19
C THR A 9 -16.24 -15.40 6.15
N GLY A 10 -15.49 -14.74 7.05
CA GLY A 10 -14.64 -15.37 8.07
C GLY A 10 -13.12 -15.12 7.95
N GLY A 11 -12.64 -14.40 6.93
CA GLY A 11 -11.22 -14.07 6.82
C GLY A 11 -10.75 -13.58 5.45
N PHE A 12 -9.44 -13.70 5.20
CA PHE A 12 -8.80 -13.34 3.93
C PHE A 12 -8.48 -14.59 3.14
N ARG A 13 -8.85 -14.61 1.86
CA ARG A 13 -8.54 -15.73 0.96
C ARG A 13 -7.63 -15.27 -0.16
N LEU A 14 -6.50 -15.96 -0.31
CA LEU A 14 -5.59 -15.83 -1.44
C LEU A 14 -6.33 -16.24 -2.71
N THR A 15 -6.36 -15.36 -3.71
CA THR A 15 -6.84 -15.72 -5.04
C THR A 15 -5.64 -15.89 -5.96
N LYS A 16 -5.66 -16.96 -6.76
CA LYS A 16 -4.56 -17.28 -7.65
C LYS A 16 -4.41 -16.19 -8.70
N HIS A 17 -3.19 -15.68 -8.79
CA HIS A 17 -2.55 -14.95 -9.87
C HIS A 17 -3.40 -13.84 -10.51
N LEU A 18 -2.99 -12.59 -10.28
CA LEU A 18 -3.31 -11.55 -11.23
C LEU A 18 -2.72 -11.94 -12.60
N PRO A 19 -3.53 -11.99 -13.67
CA PRO A 19 -3.02 -12.31 -14.99
C PRO A 19 -2.00 -11.26 -15.41
N ASN A 20 -0.80 -11.73 -15.70
CA ASN A 20 0.26 -10.91 -16.29
C ASN A 20 0.18 -10.93 -17.83
N ASP A 21 -0.83 -11.60 -18.39
CA ASP A 21 -1.12 -11.64 -19.82
C ASP A 21 -2.08 -10.51 -20.18
N ALA A 22 -1.77 -9.82 -21.28
CA ALA A 22 -2.46 -8.64 -21.79
C ALA A 22 -3.95 -8.84 -22.16
N THR A 23 -4.56 -9.97 -21.82
CA THR A 23 -5.89 -10.42 -22.24
C THR A 23 -6.87 -10.66 -21.09
N SER A 24 -6.42 -10.68 -19.83
CA SER A 24 -7.32 -10.79 -18.68
C SER A 24 -7.22 -9.54 -17.84
N GLU A 25 -8.36 -8.87 -17.61
CA GLU A 25 -8.41 -7.63 -16.84
C GLU A 25 -8.03 -7.92 -15.38
N ILE A 26 -6.99 -7.23 -14.91
CA ILE A 26 -6.64 -7.19 -13.49
C ILE A 26 -7.82 -6.54 -12.75
N PRO A 27 -8.50 -7.24 -11.82
CA PRO A 27 -9.60 -6.64 -11.08
C PRO A 27 -9.10 -5.46 -10.24
N PRO A 28 -9.91 -4.41 -10.00
CA PRO A 28 -9.55 -3.33 -9.10
C PRO A 28 -9.21 -3.85 -7.69
N TYR A 29 -8.06 -3.43 -7.16
CA TYR A 29 -7.62 -3.78 -5.81
C TYR A 29 -7.02 -2.58 -5.07
N ALA A 30 -7.08 -2.63 -3.73
CA ALA A 30 -6.32 -1.74 -2.86
C ALA A 30 -4.90 -2.30 -2.66
N ILE A 31 -3.88 -1.46 -2.60
CA ILE A 31 -2.51 -1.88 -2.29
C ILE A 31 -2.06 -1.26 -0.97
N LEU A 32 -1.48 -2.08 -0.09
CA LEU A 32 -0.89 -1.60 1.15
C LEU A 32 0.56 -1.17 0.93
N SER A 33 0.86 0.04 1.36
CA SER A 33 2.21 0.56 1.52
C SER A 33 2.47 0.72 3.02
N HIS A 34 3.48 0.01 3.55
CA HIS A 34 3.78 0.03 4.98
C HIS A 34 5.25 -0.17 5.26
N THR A 35 5.68 0.21 6.45
CA THR A 35 6.99 -0.15 6.98
C THR A 35 6.95 -1.55 7.57
N TRP A 36 7.89 -2.40 7.17
CA TRP A 36 8.05 -3.71 7.77
C TRP A 36 8.56 -3.54 9.22
N GLY A 37 8.05 -4.37 10.12
CA GLY A 37 8.44 -4.44 11.51
C GLY A 37 8.40 -5.86 12.03
N ASP A 38 8.32 -6.01 13.34
CA ASP A 38 8.34 -7.34 13.96
C ASP A 38 7.03 -8.09 13.71
N GLY A 39 7.16 -9.39 13.41
CA GLY A 39 6.02 -10.26 13.20
C GLY A 39 5.22 -9.94 11.93
N GLU A 40 5.88 -9.55 10.83
CA GLU A 40 5.21 -9.50 9.53
C GLU A 40 4.58 -10.85 9.18
N VAL A 41 3.37 -10.78 8.62
CA VAL A 41 2.71 -11.93 8.04
C VAL A 41 3.30 -12.16 6.66
N LEU A 42 3.74 -13.39 6.42
CA LEU A 42 4.31 -13.89 5.19
C LEU A 42 3.28 -14.72 4.43
N PHE A 43 3.61 -15.04 3.18
CA PHE A 43 2.77 -15.87 2.31
C PHE A 43 2.34 -17.18 2.99
N ARG A 44 3.31 -17.92 3.57
CA ARG A 44 3.04 -19.21 4.24
C ARG A 44 2.16 -19.08 5.48
N ASP A 45 2.23 -17.98 6.22
CA ASP A 45 1.41 -17.84 7.44
C ASP A 45 -0.08 -17.77 7.12
N LEU A 46 -0.44 -17.26 5.94
CA LEU A 46 -1.82 -17.23 5.48
C LEU A 46 -2.25 -18.60 4.94
N ALA A 47 -1.36 -19.28 4.21
CA ALA A 47 -1.59 -20.65 3.74
C ALA A 47 -1.81 -21.62 4.92
N ASP A 48 -1.02 -21.47 5.98
CA ASP A 48 -1.04 -22.33 7.17
C ASP A 48 -2.09 -21.87 8.21
N GLY A 49 -2.78 -20.75 7.97
CA GLY A 49 -3.78 -20.19 8.90
C GLY A 49 -3.21 -19.61 10.20
N THR A 50 -1.89 -19.41 10.29
CA THR A 50 -1.19 -18.90 11.48
C THR A 50 -1.08 -17.37 11.50
N ALA A 51 -1.44 -16.70 10.42
CA ALA A 51 -1.33 -15.24 10.27
C ALA A 51 -1.98 -14.46 11.43
N LYS A 52 -3.13 -14.90 11.93
CA LYS A 52 -3.87 -14.24 13.04
C LYS A 52 -3.06 -14.13 14.34
N ASN A 53 -2.03 -14.96 14.51
CA ASN A 53 -1.18 -14.97 15.70
C ASN A 53 -0.02 -13.97 15.62
N LYS A 54 0.16 -13.31 14.48
CA LYS A 54 1.27 -12.39 14.23
C LYS A 54 0.86 -10.93 14.40
N ALA A 55 1.74 -10.12 14.99
CA ALA A 55 1.50 -8.69 15.21
C ALA A 55 1.24 -7.93 13.89
N GLY A 56 1.88 -8.33 12.80
CA GLY A 56 1.68 -7.76 11.46
C GLY A 56 0.29 -7.99 10.88
N TYR A 57 -0.51 -8.92 11.42
CA TYR A 57 -1.87 -9.20 10.94
C TYR A 57 -2.79 -7.99 11.03
N ALA A 58 -2.53 -7.09 11.99
CA ALA A 58 -3.27 -5.84 12.10
C ALA A 58 -3.20 -4.98 10.82
N LYS A 59 -2.07 -5.00 10.11
CA LYS A 59 -1.87 -4.26 8.85
C LYS A 59 -2.66 -4.87 7.69
N ILE A 60 -2.67 -6.21 7.62
CA ILE A 60 -3.47 -6.95 6.63
C ILE A 60 -4.95 -6.69 6.85
N ARG A 61 -5.39 -6.81 8.11
CA ARG A 61 -6.79 -6.54 8.47
C ARG A 61 -7.18 -5.11 8.11
N PHE A 62 -6.35 -4.13 8.48
CA PHE A 62 -6.56 -2.75 8.09
C PHE A 62 -6.72 -2.60 6.57
N CYS A 63 -5.85 -3.22 5.76
CA CYS A 63 -5.92 -3.11 4.31
C CYS A 63 -7.21 -3.74 3.75
N GLY A 64 -7.61 -4.92 4.25
CA GLY A 64 -8.87 -5.57 3.88
C GLY A 64 -10.10 -4.73 4.25
N ASP A 65 -10.17 -4.24 5.49
CA ASP A 65 -11.26 -3.39 5.97
C ASP A 65 -11.35 -2.09 5.16
N GLN A 66 -10.21 -1.50 4.81
CA GLN A 66 -10.16 -0.27 4.02
C GLN A 66 -10.56 -0.52 2.57
N ALA A 67 -10.12 -1.63 1.96
CA ALA A 67 -10.55 -2.03 0.63
C ALA A 67 -12.07 -2.21 0.57
N GLU A 68 -12.67 -2.88 1.56
CA GLU A 68 -14.11 -3.08 1.65
C GLU A 68 -14.87 -1.74 1.75
N ARG A 69 -14.40 -0.82 2.61
CA ARG A 69 -14.97 0.54 2.72
C ARG A 69 -14.90 1.33 1.41
N ASP A 70 -13.86 1.08 0.62
CA ASP A 70 -13.64 1.69 -0.68
C ASP A 70 -14.38 0.96 -1.83
N GLY A 71 -15.19 -0.06 -1.52
CA GLY A 71 -15.92 -0.85 -2.52
C GLY A 71 -15.03 -1.79 -3.34
N LEU A 72 -13.80 -2.05 -2.87
CA LEU A 72 -12.83 -2.92 -3.51
C LEU A 72 -12.89 -4.31 -2.88
N LYS A 73 -13.19 -5.32 -3.70
CA LYS A 73 -13.22 -6.72 -3.26
C LYS A 73 -11.82 -7.27 -2.96
N TYR A 74 -10.80 -6.73 -3.62
CA TYR A 74 -9.45 -7.25 -3.61
C TYR A 74 -8.46 -6.28 -2.96
N PHE A 75 -7.44 -6.82 -2.33
CA PHE A 75 -6.31 -6.05 -1.83
C PHE A 75 -4.98 -6.81 -1.93
N TRP A 76 -3.88 -6.08 -1.86
CA TRP A 76 -2.52 -6.59 -2.03
C TRP A 76 -1.58 -6.06 -0.96
N VAL A 77 -0.73 -6.94 -0.42
CA VAL A 77 0.29 -6.65 0.60
C VAL A 77 1.57 -7.42 0.26
N ASP A 78 2.68 -6.72 0.05
CA ASP A 78 3.95 -7.29 -0.45
C ASP A 78 4.49 -8.43 0.42
N THR A 79 4.33 -8.34 1.74
CA THR A 79 4.86 -9.34 2.66
C THR A 79 4.22 -10.71 2.50
N CYS A 80 2.96 -10.76 2.08
CA CYS A 80 2.18 -11.99 2.02
C CYS A 80 1.54 -12.30 0.66
N CYS A 81 1.69 -11.43 -0.34
CA CYS A 81 1.25 -11.66 -1.73
C CYS A 81 2.38 -12.13 -2.67
N ILE A 82 3.63 -12.08 -2.20
CA ILE A 82 4.81 -12.57 -2.91
C ILE A 82 5.38 -13.73 -2.09
N ASP A 83 5.47 -14.91 -2.66
CA ASP A 83 6.22 -16.01 -2.05
C ASP A 83 7.72 -15.73 -2.13
N LYS A 84 8.28 -15.26 -1.01
CA LYS A 84 9.70 -14.97 -0.88
C LYS A 84 10.57 -16.22 -0.76
N SER A 85 9.96 -17.39 -0.59
CA SER A 85 10.67 -18.68 -0.56
C SER A 85 10.96 -19.23 -1.96
N ASP A 86 10.27 -18.73 -2.98
CA ASP A 86 10.59 -18.97 -4.39
C ASP A 86 11.44 -17.81 -4.94
N ALA A 87 12.68 -18.09 -5.34
CA ALA A 87 13.61 -17.09 -5.84
C ALA A 87 13.15 -16.46 -7.17
N ALA A 88 12.49 -17.23 -8.05
CA ALA A 88 11.97 -16.73 -9.32
C ALA A 88 10.78 -15.81 -9.07
N GLU A 89 9.89 -16.17 -8.14
CA GLU A 89 8.76 -15.32 -7.75
C GLU A 89 9.22 -14.05 -7.05
N LEU A 90 10.18 -14.15 -6.11
CA LEU A 90 10.75 -13.00 -5.44
C LEU A 90 11.38 -12.01 -6.44
N GLN A 91 12.21 -12.51 -7.35
CA GLN A 91 12.84 -11.67 -8.37
C GLN A 91 11.82 -11.00 -9.29
N HIS A 92 10.79 -11.75 -9.69
CA HIS A 92 9.70 -11.21 -10.48
C HIS A 92 8.88 -10.16 -9.73
N GLY A 93 8.56 -10.41 -8.46
CA GLY A 93 7.83 -9.50 -7.58
C GLY A 93 8.57 -8.17 -7.44
N LEU A 94 9.88 -8.23 -7.15
CA LEU A 94 10.74 -7.04 -7.08
C LEU A 94 10.74 -6.23 -8.38
N ASN A 95 10.82 -6.90 -9.53
CA ASN A 95 10.81 -6.26 -10.85
C ASN A 95 9.43 -5.71 -11.25
N SER A 96 8.36 -6.15 -10.57
CA SER A 96 6.97 -5.79 -10.91
C SER A 96 6.32 -4.84 -9.90
N MET A 97 6.98 -4.50 -8.79
CA MET A 97 6.45 -3.62 -7.74
C MET A 97 5.85 -2.33 -8.27
N PHE A 98 6.58 -1.61 -9.13
CA PHE A 98 6.08 -0.36 -9.70
C PHE A 98 4.79 -0.57 -10.49
N GLN A 99 4.66 -1.69 -11.22
CA GLN A 99 3.47 -2.01 -12.00
C GLN A 99 2.30 -2.34 -11.08
N TRP A 100 2.53 -3.08 -9.99
CA TRP A 100 1.50 -3.37 -9.00
C TRP A 100 1.00 -2.11 -8.29
N TYR A 101 1.89 -1.18 -7.94
CA TYR A 101 1.46 0.11 -7.39
C TYR A 101 0.72 0.96 -8.43
N ARG A 102 1.16 0.95 -9.69
CA ARG A 102 0.52 1.73 -10.76
C ARG A 102 -0.87 1.20 -11.13
N ALA A 103 -1.06 -0.12 -11.11
CA ALA A 103 -2.32 -0.77 -11.45
C ALA A 103 -3.34 -0.77 -10.30
N ALA A 104 -2.91 -0.51 -9.07
CA ALA A 104 -3.80 -0.45 -7.92
C ALA A 104 -4.82 0.70 -8.08
N ALA A 105 -6.07 0.43 -7.71
CA ALA A 105 -7.12 1.44 -7.69
C ALA A 105 -6.85 2.49 -6.60
N LYS A 106 -6.28 2.06 -5.47
CA LYS A 106 -5.89 2.92 -4.36
C LYS A 106 -4.70 2.35 -3.61
N CYS A 107 -3.73 3.21 -3.27
CA CYS A 107 -2.65 2.89 -2.35
C CYS A 107 -2.98 3.43 -0.94
N CYS A 108 -3.04 2.52 0.03
CA CYS A 108 -3.22 2.84 1.44
C CYS A 108 -1.85 2.84 2.13
N VAL A 109 -1.35 4.01 2.50
CA VAL A 109 -0.10 4.15 3.25
C VAL A 109 -0.39 4.05 4.74
N TYR A 110 0.06 2.97 5.37
CA TYR A 110 -0.15 2.70 6.79
C TYR A 110 1.05 3.13 7.63
N LEU A 111 0.88 4.19 8.42
CA LEU A 111 1.92 4.77 9.27
C LEU A 111 1.79 4.23 10.70
N ALA A 112 2.47 3.11 10.98
CA ALA A 112 2.41 2.40 12.26
C ALA A 112 2.95 3.20 13.47
N GLU A 113 3.73 4.26 13.22
CA GLU A 113 4.35 5.10 14.26
C GLU A 113 3.45 6.27 14.68
N VAL A 114 2.33 6.51 13.99
CA VAL A 114 1.35 7.53 14.35
C VAL A 114 0.46 7.04 15.50
N SER A 115 0.74 7.51 16.71
CA SER A 115 -0.23 7.50 17.80
C SER A 115 -0.96 8.84 17.76
N THR A 116 -2.22 8.86 17.32
CA THR A 116 -3.02 10.09 17.29
C THR A 116 -3.16 10.61 18.72
N ARG A 117 -2.49 11.73 19.04
CA ARG A 117 -2.67 12.43 20.32
C ARG A 117 -4.08 13.05 20.35
N LYS A 118 -4.65 13.13 21.55
CA LYS A 118 -6.00 13.61 21.82
C LYS A 118 -6.23 14.97 21.14
N ARG A 119 -7.44 15.16 20.58
CA ARG A 119 -7.91 16.44 20.02
C ARG A 119 -7.58 17.56 21.00
N ASP A 120 -6.88 18.59 20.53
CA ASP A 120 -6.78 19.84 21.27
C ASP A 120 -8.18 20.49 21.37
N ALA A 121 -8.41 21.25 22.43
CA ALA A 121 -9.69 21.86 22.78
C ALA A 121 -10.23 22.85 21.72
N ASP A 122 -9.43 23.19 20.71
CA ASP A 122 -9.76 24.10 19.60
C ASP A 122 -10.36 23.38 18.37
N GLY A 123 -10.54 22.06 18.39
CA GLY A 123 -11.13 21.32 17.26
C GLY A 123 -10.25 21.24 16.01
N SER A 124 -9.10 21.91 16.00
CA SER A 124 -8.03 21.75 15.03
C SER A 124 -7.34 20.39 15.23
N SER A 125 -7.70 19.39 14.41
CA SER A 125 -6.95 18.14 14.30
C SER A 125 -5.66 18.38 13.52
N LYS A 126 -4.73 19.14 14.11
CA LYS A 126 -3.39 19.32 13.57
C LYS A 126 -2.55 18.19 14.13
N TRP A 127 -2.25 17.20 13.30
CA TRP A 127 -1.32 16.14 13.64
C TRP A 127 0.05 16.81 13.89
N ASP A 128 0.41 17.00 15.15
CA ASP A 128 1.67 17.64 15.55
C ASP A 128 2.84 16.64 15.43
N LEU A 129 2.94 16.01 14.27
CA LEU A 129 3.94 15.01 13.94
C LEU A 129 4.70 15.51 12.73
N ASN A 130 6.00 15.73 12.90
CA ASN A 130 6.88 16.04 11.78
C ASN A 130 6.91 14.80 10.88
N LEU A 131 6.29 14.88 9.69
CA LEU A 131 6.21 13.74 8.78
C LEU A 131 7.61 13.15 8.44
N ARG A 132 8.69 13.94 8.60
CA ARG A 132 10.08 13.50 8.45
C ARG A 132 10.48 12.38 9.40
N ASP A 133 9.85 12.29 10.56
CA ASP A 133 10.22 11.34 11.60
C ASP A 133 9.64 9.94 11.33
N PHE A 134 8.70 9.82 10.38
CA PHE A 134 8.19 8.51 9.99
C PHE A 134 9.20 7.74 9.17
N ARG A 135 9.46 6.50 9.59
CA ARG A 135 10.29 5.55 8.85
C ARG A 135 9.80 5.32 7.43
N TRP A 136 8.52 5.57 7.16
CA TRP A 136 7.99 5.46 5.81
C TRP A 136 8.65 6.45 4.86
N PHE A 137 8.98 7.68 5.28
CA PHE A 137 9.59 8.69 4.40
C PHE A 137 11.10 8.52 4.19
N THR A 138 11.77 7.69 4.99
CA THR A 138 13.23 7.49 4.93
C THR A 138 13.64 6.25 4.14
N ARG A 139 12.71 5.56 3.48
CA ARG A 139 12.96 4.30 2.76
C ARG A 139 13.18 4.51 1.26
N GLY A 140 13.94 3.61 0.64
CA GLY A 140 14.17 3.62 -0.80
C GLY A 140 12.91 3.33 -1.64
N TRP A 141 11.89 2.68 -1.08
CA TRP A 141 10.65 2.33 -1.79
C TRP A 141 9.61 3.44 -1.82
N THR A 142 9.66 4.38 -0.87
CA THR A 142 8.69 5.48 -0.67
C THR A 142 8.36 6.20 -1.97
N LEU A 143 9.38 6.46 -2.79
CA LEU A 143 9.19 7.14 -4.06
C LEU A 143 8.23 6.36 -4.97
N GLN A 144 8.46 5.06 -5.16
CA GLN A 144 7.61 4.23 -6.04
C GLN A 144 6.19 4.11 -5.48
N GLU A 145 6.06 3.90 -4.17
CA GLU A 145 4.78 3.76 -3.47
C GLU A 145 3.96 5.06 -3.50
N LEU A 146 4.62 6.20 -3.64
CA LEU A 146 4.01 7.53 -3.70
C LEU A 146 3.64 7.95 -5.13
N ILE A 147 4.53 7.74 -6.11
CA ILE A 147 4.35 8.29 -7.47
C ILE A 147 3.66 7.33 -8.43
N ALA A 148 3.78 6.01 -8.20
CA ALA A 148 3.21 5.04 -9.13
C ALA A 148 1.67 4.99 -9.05
N PRO A 149 1.03 4.96 -7.87
CA PRO A 149 -0.42 4.92 -7.77
C PRO A 149 -1.06 6.26 -8.13
N ALA A 150 -2.21 6.22 -8.82
CA ALA A 150 -3.01 7.41 -9.08
C ALA A 150 -3.52 8.02 -7.77
N ILE A 151 -4.07 7.19 -6.87
CA ILE A 151 -4.64 7.60 -5.59
C ILE A 151 -3.79 7.03 -4.46
N VAL A 152 -3.37 7.90 -3.53
CA VAL A 152 -2.61 7.54 -2.33
C VAL A 152 -3.27 8.24 -1.14
N GLU A 153 -3.61 7.45 -0.12
CA GLU A 153 -4.19 7.93 1.14
C GLU A 153 -3.36 7.45 2.33
N PHE A 154 -3.14 8.35 3.29
CA PHE A 154 -2.31 8.10 4.47
C PHE A 154 -3.20 7.81 5.67
N PHE A 155 -2.81 6.79 6.45
CA PHE A 155 -3.57 6.32 7.60
C PHE A 155 -2.69 6.14 8.83
N SER A 156 -3.25 6.40 10.01
CA SER A 156 -2.61 6.15 11.29
C SER A 156 -2.58 4.67 11.64
N LYS A 157 -1.85 4.29 12.70
CA LYS A 157 -1.89 2.94 13.29
C LYS A 157 -3.31 2.49 13.69
N LYS A 158 -4.21 3.43 13.97
CA LYS A 158 -5.61 3.14 14.33
C LYS A 158 -6.53 3.03 13.09
N GLY A 159 -5.99 3.20 11.88
CA GLY A 159 -6.76 3.24 10.65
C GLY A 159 -7.52 4.56 10.42
N GLU A 160 -7.11 5.64 11.11
CA GLU A 160 -7.71 6.97 10.91
C GLU A 160 -7.06 7.65 9.69
N ARG A 161 -7.87 8.19 8.78
CA ARG A 161 -7.39 8.90 7.59
C ARG A 161 -6.69 10.20 7.99
N LEU A 162 -5.42 10.33 7.62
CA LEU A 162 -4.56 11.49 7.89
C LEU A 162 -4.60 12.50 6.75
N GLY A 163 -4.79 12.02 5.51
CA GLY A 163 -4.80 12.85 4.31
C GLY A 163 -4.52 12.06 3.04
N ASP A 164 -4.33 12.78 1.94
CA ASP A 164 -3.94 12.27 0.63
C ASP A 164 -2.76 13.09 0.06
N LYS A 165 -2.29 12.73 -1.14
CA LYS A 165 -1.21 13.45 -1.84
C LYS A 165 -1.44 14.96 -1.94
N LYS A 166 -2.69 15.39 -2.14
CA LYS A 166 -3.02 16.81 -2.33
C LYS A 166 -3.10 17.52 -0.99
N SER A 167 -3.70 16.91 0.02
CA SER A 167 -3.80 17.54 1.35
C SER A 167 -2.45 17.61 2.08
N LEU A 168 -1.51 16.72 1.77
CA LEU A 168 -0.16 16.66 2.35
C LEU A 168 0.93 17.09 1.36
N GLU A 169 0.56 17.75 0.26
CA GLU A 169 1.44 18.06 -0.86
C GLU A 169 2.70 18.84 -0.44
N ARG A 170 2.51 19.86 0.40
CA ARG A 170 3.62 20.70 0.90
C ARG A 170 4.56 19.91 1.80
N GLU A 171 4.01 19.11 2.69
CA GLU A 171 4.77 18.28 3.62
C GLU A 171 5.55 17.20 2.84
N ILE A 172 4.91 16.54 1.88
CA ILE A 172 5.54 15.58 0.96
C ILE A 172 6.68 16.26 0.19
N HIS A 173 6.44 17.44 -0.40
CA HIS A 173 7.46 18.21 -1.10
C HIS A 173 8.66 18.53 -0.21
N ASN A 174 8.40 19.01 1.00
CA ASN A 174 9.46 19.38 1.96
C ASN A 174 10.33 18.18 2.38
N ILE A 175 9.80 16.96 2.31
CA ILE A 175 10.49 15.74 2.74
C ILE A 175 11.22 15.08 1.58
N THR A 176 10.52 14.95 0.46
CA THR A 176 10.97 14.15 -0.68
C THR A 176 11.62 14.98 -1.78
N GLY A 177 11.42 16.30 -1.78
CA GLY A 177 11.79 17.20 -2.87
C GLY A 177 10.89 17.10 -4.10
N ILE A 178 9.88 16.21 -4.10
CA ILE A 178 8.98 16.02 -5.24
C ILE A 178 8.08 17.25 -5.37
N PRO A 179 8.02 17.92 -6.54
CA PRO A 179 7.22 19.11 -6.70
C PRO A 179 5.71 18.79 -6.60
N PRO A 180 4.92 19.70 -6.02
CA PRO A 180 3.45 19.67 -5.98
C PRO A 180 2.77 19.20 -7.28
N LYS A 181 3.21 19.78 -8.39
CA LYS A 181 2.68 19.51 -9.73
C LYS A 181 3.47 18.45 -10.49
N SER A 182 4.07 17.47 -9.81
CA SER A 182 4.62 16.31 -10.52
C SER A 182 3.41 15.60 -11.15
N PRO A 183 3.28 15.56 -12.49
CA PRO A 183 2.17 14.83 -13.09
C PRO A 183 2.30 13.38 -12.61
N ALA A 184 1.23 12.83 -12.04
CA ALA A 184 1.00 11.40 -12.14
C ALA A 184 1.20 11.11 -13.62
N ARG A 185 2.32 10.47 -13.98
CA ARG A 185 2.74 10.35 -15.38
C ARG A 185 1.52 9.89 -16.15
N GLU A 186 1.07 10.71 -17.11
CA GLU A 186 0.05 10.28 -18.07
C GLU A 186 0.46 8.89 -18.58
N PRO A 187 -0.52 8.00 -18.84
CA PRO A 187 -0.19 6.70 -19.41
C PRO A 187 0.72 6.95 -20.62
N LEU A 188 1.93 6.38 -20.60
CA LEU A 188 2.91 6.51 -21.67
C LEU A 188 2.35 5.84 -22.93
N VAL A 189 1.46 6.53 -23.61
CA VAL A 189 0.97 6.16 -24.93
C VAL A 189 1.98 6.70 -25.93
N ARG A 190 2.77 5.77 -26.48
CA ARG A 190 3.53 5.87 -27.73
C ARG A 190 4.70 6.87 -27.77
N PHE A 191 5.91 6.33 -27.58
CA PHE A 191 7.03 6.68 -28.45
C PHE A 191 7.20 5.56 -29.49
N GLN A 192 6.53 5.69 -30.64
CA GLN A 192 7.02 5.01 -31.85
C GLN A 192 8.16 5.89 -32.38
N ARG A 193 9.38 5.34 -32.33
CA ARG A 193 10.55 5.91 -32.99
C ARG A 193 10.27 5.93 -34.50
N ARG A 194 10.50 7.07 -35.14
CA ARG A 194 11.02 7.11 -36.50
C ARG A 194 12.53 7.22 -36.41
#